data_AF-A0ABC8U4P1-F1
#
_entry.id   AF-A0ABC8U4P1-F1
#
_cell.length_a   1.000
_cell.length_b   1.000
_cell.length_c   1.000
_cell.angle_alpha   90.00
_cell.angle_beta   90.00
_cell.angle_gamma   90.00
#
_symmetry.space_group_name_H-M   'P 1'
#
loop_
_entity.id
_entity.type
_entity.pdbx_description
1 polymer ?
#
loop_
_entity_poly.entity_id
_entity_poly.type
_entity_poly.pdbx_seq_one_letter_code
_entity_poly.pdbx_strand_id
1 'polypeptide(L)'
;MDIRFPYSPAEVSKVRFVQFGIISPDEIRQMSVVHIEHSETMERGKPKIGGLSDPRLGTIDRKMKCETCMASMAECPGHFGHLELAKPMFHIGFIKTVLSIMRCVCFNCSKILADEEDHKFKQAQKIRNPKNRLKKILDSCKSKTKCEGGDEIESQGQDTDEPVKKSRGGCGAQQPKLTIEGMKMIAEYKIQKKKSDDPEQLPEPVERKQQLSAERVLNVLKRISDEDCILLGLNPKFARPDWMILQVLPIPPPPVRPSVMMDTSARSEASPLCGLILLLRGALLLNLQDDLTHQLAMIIRHNENLRRQERNGAPAHIISEFAQLLQFHVATYFDNELPGQPRATQRSGRPIKSICSRLKAKEGRIRGNLMGKRVDFSARTVITPDPTINIDELGVPWSIALNLTYPETVTPYNIERLKELVENGPHPPPGKTGARYIIREDGQRLDLRYLKKSSDCHLELGYKATILFLCFVVMVE
;
A
#
# COMPACT_ATOMS: atom_id res chain seq x y z
N MET A 1 7.80 -22.67 -17.37
CA MET A 1 7.16 -21.43 -16.92
C MET A 1 7.15 -20.46 -18.10
N ASP A 2 6.11 -20.53 -18.93
CA ASP A 2 5.93 -19.65 -20.08
C ASP A 2 5.21 -18.37 -19.64
N ILE A 3 5.94 -17.45 -19.02
CA ILE A 3 5.44 -16.09 -18.79
C ILE A 3 6.08 -15.22 -19.85
N ARG A 4 5.32 -14.95 -20.91
CA ARG A 4 5.69 -14.05 -22.00
C ARG A 4 5.74 -12.64 -21.45
N PHE A 5 6.93 -12.23 -21.06
CA PHE A 5 7.23 -10.83 -21.03
C PHE A 5 7.75 -10.44 -22.41
N PRO A 6 7.39 -9.25 -22.93
CA PRO A 6 8.12 -8.69 -24.06
C PRO A 6 9.62 -8.68 -23.72
N TYR A 7 10.45 -8.84 -24.75
CA TYR A 7 11.90 -8.79 -24.56
C TYR A 7 12.28 -7.50 -23.82
N SER A 8 13.05 -7.66 -22.74
CA SER A 8 13.60 -6.57 -21.96
C SER A 8 15.12 -6.64 -22.03
N PRO A 9 15.82 -5.51 -22.22
CA PRO A 9 17.27 -5.48 -22.18
C PRO A 9 17.83 -5.70 -20.77
N ALA A 10 17.00 -5.64 -19.73
CA ALA A 10 17.44 -5.81 -18.35
C ALA A 10 17.74 -7.29 -18.03
N GLU A 11 18.86 -7.54 -17.35
CA GLU A 11 19.24 -8.87 -16.90
C GLU A 11 18.29 -9.42 -15.83
N VAL A 12 17.89 -10.69 -15.99
CA VAL A 12 16.99 -11.36 -15.06
C VAL A 12 17.74 -11.74 -13.78
N SER A 13 17.30 -11.18 -12.65
CA SER A 13 17.88 -11.46 -11.33
C SER A 13 16.82 -11.93 -10.32
N LYS A 14 17.21 -12.85 -9.45
CA LYS A 14 16.37 -13.29 -8.31
C LYS A 14 16.52 -12.34 -7.13
N VAL A 15 15.41 -12.00 -6.46
CA VAL A 15 15.41 -11.16 -5.26
C VAL A 15 16.14 -11.90 -4.12
N ARG A 16 17.24 -11.33 -3.61
CA ARG A 16 18.05 -11.93 -2.53
C ARG A 16 17.64 -11.45 -1.14
N PHE A 17 17.34 -10.17 -1.00
CA PHE A 17 16.98 -9.54 0.27
C PHE A 17 15.87 -8.52 0.03
N VAL A 18 15.00 -8.33 1.03
CA VAL A 18 13.93 -7.34 1.02
C VAL A 18 14.16 -6.37 2.18
N GLN A 19 14.46 -5.12 1.86
CA GLN A 19 14.65 -4.06 2.85
C GLN A 19 13.31 -3.34 3.10
N PHE A 20 12.84 -3.35 4.34
CA PHE A 20 11.68 -2.56 4.73
C PHE A 20 12.11 -1.15 5.16
N GLY A 21 11.29 -0.16 4.82
CA GLY A 21 11.52 1.24 5.16
C GLY A 21 10.23 2.03 5.14
N ILE A 22 10.33 3.31 5.51
CA ILE A 22 9.29 4.31 5.40
C ILE A 22 9.71 5.23 4.26
N ILE A 23 8.82 5.47 3.30
CA ILE A 23 9.13 6.29 2.13
C ILE A 23 9.19 7.75 2.56
N SER A 24 10.27 8.44 2.22
CA SER A 24 10.42 9.86 2.52
C SER A 24 9.48 10.71 1.63
N PRO A 25 9.03 11.90 2.08
CA PRO A 25 8.20 12.77 1.24
C PRO A 25 8.91 13.18 -0.05
N ASP A 26 10.24 13.31 -0.03
CA ASP A 26 11.03 13.70 -1.21
C ASP A 26 11.15 12.54 -2.20
N GLU A 27 11.33 11.31 -1.70
CA GLU A 27 11.29 10.09 -2.52
C GLU A 27 9.91 9.84 -3.13
N ILE A 28 8.81 10.15 -2.41
CA ILE A 28 7.45 10.08 -2.98
C ILE A 28 7.32 11.04 -4.17
N ARG A 29 7.84 12.27 -4.07
CA ARG A 29 7.81 13.24 -5.17
C ARG A 29 8.67 12.77 -6.35
N GLN A 30 9.86 12.25 -6.09
CA GLN A 30 10.77 11.76 -7.14
C GLN A 30 10.24 10.51 -7.86
N MET A 31 9.60 9.59 -7.13
CA MET A 31 8.97 8.39 -7.70
C MET A 31 7.70 8.74 -8.50
N SER A 32 7.08 9.87 -8.19
CA SER A 32 5.79 10.22 -8.76
C SER A 32 5.90 10.76 -10.19
N VAL A 33 5.03 10.25 -11.06
CA VAL A 33 4.92 10.72 -12.45
C VAL A 33 3.97 11.92 -12.58
N VAL A 34 3.00 12.03 -11.67
CA VAL A 34 1.91 13.02 -11.76
C VAL A 34 1.57 13.60 -10.40
N HIS A 35 1.49 14.93 -10.34
CA HIS A 35 0.82 15.65 -9.26
C HIS A 35 -0.69 15.65 -9.49
N ILE A 36 -1.46 15.16 -8.52
CA ILE A 36 -2.91 15.01 -8.64
C ILE A 36 -3.60 16.19 -7.94
N GLU A 37 -4.33 16.97 -8.72
CA GLU A 37 -5.03 18.17 -8.24
C GLU A 37 -6.55 17.98 -8.22
N HIS A 38 -7.07 17.21 -9.16
CA HIS A 38 -8.50 17.07 -9.35
C HIS A 38 -9.04 15.74 -8.80
N SER A 39 -10.16 15.82 -8.08
CA SER A 39 -10.86 14.63 -7.57
C SER A 39 -11.63 13.87 -8.66
N GLU A 40 -11.87 14.50 -9.80
CA GLU A 40 -12.62 13.93 -10.91
C GLU A 40 -11.75 12.99 -11.74
N THR A 41 -12.38 11.94 -12.26
CA THR A 41 -11.68 10.85 -12.96
C THR A 41 -11.81 10.99 -14.47
N MET A 42 -12.99 11.39 -14.95
CA MET A 42 -13.30 11.55 -16.37
C MET A 42 -13.89 12.94 -16.63
N GLU A 43 -13.45 13.57 -17.71
CA GLU A 43 -14.00 14.82 -18.24
C GLU A 43 -14.44 14.57 -19.69
N ARG A 44 -15.73 14.81 -19.99
CA ARG A 44 -16.32 14.61 -21.34
C ARG A 44 -16.01 13.23 -21.95
N GLY A 45 -15.98 12.18 -21.12
CA GLY A 45 -15.75 10.79 -21.56
C GLY A 45 -14.29 10.43 -21.82
N LYS A 46 -13.34 11.35 -21.58
CA LYS A 46 -11.89 11.08 -21.58
C LYS A 46 -11.34 11.15 -20.15
N PRO A 47 -10.25 10.43 -19.82
CA PRO A 47 -9.60 10.58 -18.54
C PRO A 47 -9.12 12.03 -18.35
N LYS A 48 -9.36 12.59 -17.16
CA LYS A 48 -8.95 13.96 -16.83
C LYS A 48 -7.45 14.00 -16.51
N ILE A 49 -6.72 14.93 -17.13
CA ILE A 49 -5.30 15.17 -16.84
C ILE A 49 -5.19 15.78 -15.43
N GLY A 50 -4.24 15.30 -14.63
CA GLY A 50 -4.10 15.70 -13.22
C GLY A 50 -5.23 15.18 -12.31
N GLY A 51 -6.04 14.25 -12.82
CA GLY A 51 -7.10 13.58 -12.07
C GLY A 51 -6.68 12.20 -11.57
N LEU A 52 -7.61 11.53 -10.87
CA LEU A 52 -7.38 10.17 -10.34
C LEU A 52 -7.32 9.08 -11.42
N SER A 53 -7.64 9.36 -12.69
CA SER A 53 -7.53 8.38 -13.78
C SER A 53 -6.63 8.88 -14.90
N ASP A 54 -5.64 9.72 -14.56
CA ASP A 54 -4.67 10.24 -15.51
C ASP A 54 -3.95 9.08 -16.26
N PRO A 55 -3.88 9.12 -17.60
CA PRO A 55 -3.30 8.05 -18.43
C PRO A 55 -1.81 7.80 -18.16
N ARG A 56 -1.09 8.74 -17.55
CA ARG A 56 0.31 8.57 -17.12
C ARG A 56 0.45 7.63 -15.92
N LEU A 57 -0.59 7.44 -15.11
CA LEU A 57 -0.59 6.47 -14.00
C LEU A 57 -0.75 5.03 -14.48
N GLY A 58 -1.15 4.83 -15.74
CA GLY A 58 -1.48 3.54 -16.33
C GLY A 58 -2.89 3.54 -16.92
N THR A 59 -3.15 2.62 -17.85
CA THR A 59 -4.45 2.50 -18.51
C THR A 59 -5.21 1.26 -18.05
N ILE A 60 -6.53 1.40 -17.97
CA ILE A 60 -7.46 0.29 -17.73
C ILE A 60 -8.08 -0.19 -19.06
N ASP A 61 -8.13 0.69 -20.06
CA ASP A 61 -8.66 0.38 -21.37
C ASP A 61 -7.65 -0.40 -22.21
N ARG A 62 -8.08 -1.55 -22.76
CA ARG A 62 -7.26 -2.35 -23.69
C ARG A 62 -6.87 -1.59 -24.96
N LYS A 63 -7.64 -0.57 -25.34
CA LYS A 63 -7.40 0.27 -26.53
C LYS A 63 -6.40 1.40 -26.26
N MET A 64 -6.22 1.79 -25.01
CA MET A 64 -5.36 2.91 -24.62
C MET A 64 -4.03 2.37 -24.09
N LYS A 65 -2.93 2.94 -24.56
CA LYS A 65 -1.59 2.67 -24.03
C LYS A 65 -1.24 3.68 -22.95
N CYS A 66 -0.44 3.27 -21.98
CA CYS A 66 0.04 4.18 -20.94
C CYS A 66 0.95 5.26 -21.55
N GLU A 67 0.76 6.52 -21.18
CA GLU A 67 1.61 7.62 -21.68
C GLU A 67 3.04 7.56 -21.15
N THR A 68 3.28 6.89 -20.02
CA THR A 68 4.59 6.84 -19.37
C THR A 68 5.46 5.70 -19.91
N CYS A 69 4.93 4.48 -19.98
CA CYS A 69 5.70 3.30 -20.43
C CYS A 69 5.30 2.79 -21.82
N MET A 70 4.26 3.37 -22.46
CA MET A 70 3.72 2.94 -23.76
C MET A 70 3.26 1.47 -23.83
N ALA A 71 3.22 0.79 -22.68
CA ALA A 71 2.83 -0.60 -22.57
C ALA A 71 1.30 -0.76 -22.54
N SER A 72 0.86 -1.98 -22.84
CA SER A 72 -0.55 -2.39 -22.75
C SER A 72 -1.00 -2.60 -21.28
N MET A 73 -2.30 -2.74 -21.05
CA MET A 73 -2.89 -2.96 -19.72
C MET A 73 -2.28 -4.14 -18.96
N ALA A 74 -1.91 -5.23 -19.66
CA ALA A 74 -1.39 -6.44 -19.03
C ALA A 74 0.10 -6.33 -18.64
N GLU A 75 0.85 -5.50 -19.37
CA GLU A 75 2.30 -5.36 -19.21
C GLU A 75 2.67 -4.16 -18.34
N CYS A 76 1.83 -3.12 -18.33
CA CYS A 76 2.05 -1.93 -17.53
C CYS A 76 1.93 -2.26 -16.03
N PRO A 77 2.99 -2.04 -15.22
CA PRO A 77 2.92 -2.24 -13.77
C PRO A 77 2.06 -1.18 -13.07
N GLY A 78 1.80 -0.05 -13.75
CA GLY A 78 1.23 1.16 -13.18
C GLY A 78 2.28 2.06 -12.53
N HIS A 79 2.05 3.37 -12.58
CA HIS A 79 2.98 4.39 -12.09
C HIS A 79 2.35 5.23 -10.98
N PHE A 80 3.09 5.46 -9.90
CA PHE A 80 2.56 6.18 -8.74
C PHE A 80 2.38 7.68 -9.04
N GLY A 81 1.27 8.22 -8.53
CA GLY A 81 1.03 9.66 -8.42
C GLY A 81 1.35 10.14 -7.01
N HIS A 82 1.28 11.45 -6.79
CA HIS A 82 1.33 12.01 -5.46
C HIS A 82 0.33 13.16 -5.30
N LEU A 83 -0.09 13.35 -4.05
CA LEU A 83 -0.93 14.46 -3.61
C LEU A 83 -0.20 15.22 -2.51
N GLU A 84 -0.03 16.53 -2.70
CA GLU A 84 0.47 17.42 -1.65
C GLU A 84 -0.66 17.74 -0.66
N LEU A 85 -0.46 17.37 0.61
CA LEU A 85 -1.42 17.71 1.66
C LEU A 85 -1.22 19.18 2.07
N ALA A 86 -2.32 19.90 2.27
CA ALA A 86 -2.29 21.31 2.71
C ALA A 86 -1.64 21.45 4.10
N LYS A 87 -1.87 20.45 4.97
CA LYS A 87 -1.22 20.30 6.28
C LYS A 87 -0.67 18.89 6.45
N PRO A 88 0.44 18.72 7.19
CA PRO A 88 0.89 17.39 7.58
C PRO A 88 -0.17 16.68 8.41
N MET A 89 -0.32 15.38 8.18
CA MET A 89 -1.32 14.52 8.84
C MET A 89 -0.67 13.32 9.52
N PHE A 90 -1.27 12.84 10.59
CA PHE A 90 -0.79 11.64 11.29
C PHE A 90 -1.11 10.38 10.48
N HIS A 91 -0.11 9.52 10.28
CA HIS A 91 -0.38 8.17 9.77
C HIS A 91 -0.91 7.29 10.91
N ILE A 92 -2.10 6.72 10.75
CA ILE A 92 -2.78 5.94 11.80
C ILE A 92 -1.97 4.73 12.27
N GLY A 93 -1.23 4.09 11.37
CA GLY A 93 -0.37 2.96 11.72
C GLY A 93 0.85 3.34 12.56
N PHE A 94 1.31 4.61 12.48
CA PHE A 94 2.50 5.09 13.16
C PHE A 94 2.21 5.97 14.38
N ILE A 95 0.97 6.41 14.60
CA ILE A 95 0.62 7.34 15.70
C ILE A 95 1.11 6.86 17.07
N LYS A 96 1.05 5.55 17.36
CA LYS A 96 1.55 4.96 18.61
C LYS A 96 3.09 4.98 18.72
N THR A 97 3.77 4.79 17.59
CA THR A 97 5.23 4.84 17.51
C THR A 97 5.72 6.27 17.65
N VAL A 98 5.06 7.22 16.97
CA VAL A 98 5.32 8.66 17.10
C VAL A 98 5.13 9.10 18.55
N LEU A 99 4.05 8.69 19.21
CA LEU A 99 3.85 8.98 20.64
C LEU A 99 5.00 8.44 21.51
N SER A 100 5.48 7.23 21.21
CA SER A 100 6.59 6.63 21.96
C SER A 100 7.88 7.43 21.76
N ILE A 101 8.16 7.89 20.54
CA ILE A 101 9.33 8.73 20.23
C ILE A 101 9.21 10.09 20.90
N MET A 102 8.05 10.74 20.81
CA MET A 102 7.79 12.05 21.43
C MET A 102 7.86 12.02 22.96
N ARG A 103 7.69 10.86 23.60
CA ARG A 103 7.92 10.69 25.05
C ARG A 103 9.38 10.46 25.42
N CYS A 104 10.21 10.06 24.45
CA CYS A 104 11.65 9.86 24.67
C CYS A 104 12.46 11.15 24.45
N VAL A 105 11.90 12.08 23.67
CA VAL A 105 12.57 13.27 23.15
C VAL A 105 11.96 14.53 23.76
N CYS A 106 12.79 15.54 24.05
CA CYS A 106 12.34 16.84 24.52
C CYS A 106 11.54 17.59 23.43
N PHE A 107 10.39 18.13 23.81
CA PHE A 107 9.48 18.83 22.90
C PHE A 107 10.04 20.13 22.28
N ASN A 108 11.11 20.72 22.84
CA ASN A 108 11.67 21.98 22.36
C ASN A 108 13.05 21.81 21.71
N CYS A 109 13.98 21.12 22.37
CA CYS A 109 15.35 20.93 21.88
C CYS A 109 15.54 19.64 21.05
N SER A 110 14.54 18.77 21.00
CA SER A 110 14.58 17.49 20.25
C SER A 110 15.71 16.53 20.63
N LYS A 111 16.35 16.73 21.79
CA LYS A 111 17.31 15.79 22.37
C LYS A 111 16.61 14.70 23.18
N ILE A 112 17.24 13.53 23.28
CA ILE A 112 16.76 12.44 24.15
C ILE A 112 16.80 12.90 25.61
N LEU A 113 15.73 12.62 26.36
CA LEU A 113 15.58 13.04 27.76
C LEU A 113 16.39 12.19 28.74
N ALA A 114 16.67 10.93 28.40
CA ALA A 114 17.47 10.04 29.23
C ALA A 114 18.96 10.37 29.11
N ASP A 115 19.65 10.35 30.24
CA ASP A 115 21.09 10.57 30.26
C ASP A 115 21.85 9.29 29.92
N GLU A 116 23.03 9.46 29.33
CA GLU A 116 23.91 8.34 29.03
C GLU A 116 24.40 7.63 30.29
N GLU A 117 24.41 8.33 31.43
CA GLU A 117 24.87 7.81 32.71
C GLU A 117 23.85 6.90 33.41
N ASP A 118 22.56 7.03 33.07
CA ASP A 118 21.50 6.22 33.65
C ASP A 118 21.75 4.72 33.38
N HIS A 119 21.82 3.92 34.45
CA HIS A 119 22.03 2.47 34.34
C HIS A 119 20.97 1.80 33.44
N LYS A 120 19.73 2.29 33.49
CA LYS A 120 18.63 1.82 32.64
C LYS A 120 18.88 2.12 31.15
N PHE A 121 19.44 3.29 30.84
CA PHE A 121 19.75 3.70 29.48
C PHE A 121 20.95 2.93 28.91
N LYS A 122 22.01 2.76 29.70
CA LYS A 122 23.16 1.90 29.34
C LYS A 122 22.72 0.46 29.07
N GLN A 123 21.81 -0.08 29.88
CA GLN A 123 21.25 -1.42 29.66
C GLN A 123 20.39 -1.49 28.39
N ALA A 124 19.68 -0.40 28.04
CA ALA A 124 18.89 -0.33 26.82
C ALA A 124 19.77 -0.29 25.56
N GLN A 125 20.90 0.43 25.60
CA GLN A 125 21.83 0.51 24.46
C GLN A 125 22.44 -0.84 24.07
N LYS A 126 22.68 -1.73 25.05
CA LYS A 126 23.21 -3.09 24.80
C LYS A 126 22.24 -4.00 24.03
N ILE A 127 20.98 -3.60 23.86
CA ILE A 127 19.96 -4.43 23.21
C ILE A 127 20.08 -4.33 21.69
N ARG A 128 20.38 -5.46 21.04
CA ARG A 128 20.49 -5.55 19.57
C ARG A 128 19.16 -5.37 18.85
N ASN A 129 18.04 -5.80 19.43
CA ASN A 129 16.72 -5.68 18.79
C ASN A 129 16.17 -4.24 18.93
N PRO A 130 15.98 -3.48 17.83
CA PRO A 130 15.59 -2.07 17.86
C PRO A 130 14.24 -1.83 18.54
N LYS A 131 13.27 -2.75 18.38
CA LYS A 131 11.93 -2.60 18.97
C LYS A 131 11.96 -2.69 20.49
N ASN A 132 12.76 -3.60 21.02
CA ASN A 132 12.90 -3.77 22.47
C ASN A 132 13.76 -2.66 23.07
N ARG A 133 14.76 -2.17 22.33
CA ARG A 133 15.56 -1.00 22.69
C ARG A 133 14.69 0.25 22.89
N LEU A 134 13.84 0.58 21.91
CA LEU A 134 12.93 1.73 22.03
C LEU A 134 12.02 1.64 23.27
N LYS A 135 11.47 0.46 23.57
CA LYS A 135 10.62 0.25 24.74
C LYS A 135 11.35 0.52 26.06
N LYS A 136 12.59 0.03 26.21
CA LYS A 136 13.38 0.26 27.44
C LYS A 136 13.81 1.71 27.60
N ILE A 137 14.15 2.38 26.50
CA ILE A 137 14.45 3.82 26.51
C ILE A 137 13.20 4.59 26.94
N LEU A 138 12.04 4.26 26.37
CA LEU A 138 10.76 4.86 26.76
C LEU A 138 10.46 4.68 28.25
N ASP A 139 10.72 3.51 28.82
CA ASP A 139 10.52 3.26 30.26
C ASP A 139 11.46 4.09 31.15
N SER A 140 12.62 4.49 30.62
CA SER A 140 13.55 5.40 31.30
C SER A 140 13.12 6.87 31.17
N CYS A 141 12.58 7.27 30.02
CA CYS A 141 12.16 8.66 29.78
C CYS A 141 10.80 9.00 30.41
N LYS A 142 9.89 8.03 30.60
CA LYS A 142 8.52 8.28 31.12
C LYS A 142 8.49 8.98 32.49
N SER A 143 9.51 8.78 33.33
CA SER A 143 9.59 9.41 34.65
C SER A 143 10.08 10.86 34.61
N LYS A 144 10.74 11.27 33.51
CA LYS A 144 11.35 12.60 33.39
C LYS A 144 10.30 13.63 32.94
N THR A 145 10.11 14.67 33.74
CA THR A 145 9.12 15.75 33.50
C THR A 145 9.77 17.10 33.16
N LYS A 146 11.09 17.22 33.30
CA LYS A 146 11.89 18.38 32.90
C LYS A 146 13.04 17.88 32.03
N CYS A 147 13.41 18.67 31.01
CA CYS A 147 14.64 18.41 30.25
C CYS A 147 15.83 18.89 31.09
N GLU A 148 16.75 17.98 31.43
CA GLU A 148 17.96 18.31 32.18
C GLU A 148 18.97 19.05 31.28
N GLY A 149 19.80 19.93 31.86
CA GLY A 149 20.84 20.70 31.14
C GLY A 149 20.52 22.17 30.83
N GLY A 150 19.37 22.70 31.27
CA GLY A 150 19.10 24.14 31.24
C GLY A 150 19.76 24.91 32.40
N ASP A 151 20.11 24.22 33.48
CA ASP A 151 20.63 24.81 34.72
C ASP A 151 22.15 25.18 34.58
N GLU A 152 22.81 24.74 33.50
CA GLU A 152 24.19 25.09 33.15
C GLU A 152 24.32 26.45 32.43
N ILE A 153 23.21 27.03 31.92
CA ILE A 153 23.22 28.34 31.25
C ILE A 153 23.19 29.49 32.27
N GLU A 154 22.59 29.28 33.45
CA GLU A 154 22.55 30.29 34.52
C GLU A 154 23.81 30.28 35.41
N SER A 155 24.69 29.28 35.27
CA SER A 155 25.86 29.06 36.14
C SER A 155 27.22 29.32 35.48
N GLN A 156 27.27 30.05 34.36
CA GLN A 156 28.53 30.57 33.80
C GLN A 156 29.08 31.78 34.59
N GLY A 157 29.23 31.62 35.91
CA GLY A 157 29.73 32.66 36.79
C GLY A 157 30.59 32.18 37.96
N GLN A 158 30.84 30.88 38.13
CA GLN A 158 31.74 30.38 39.17
C GLN A 158 32.65 29.28 38.63
N ASP A 159 33.93 29.63 38.48
CA ASP A 159 35.02 28.70 38.24
C ASP A 159 35.18 27.76 39.46
N THR A 160 34.81 26.50 39.30
CA THR A 160 35.27 25.41 40.17
C THR A 160 35.68 24.22 39.32
N ASP A 161 36.95 23.79 39.48
CA ASP A 161 37.61 22.63 38.87
C ASP A 161 37.01 21.28 39.35
N GLU A 162 35.76 20.99 39.00
CA GLU A 162 35.23 19.62 39.02
C GLU A 162 35.01 19.13 37.58
N PRO A 163 35.20 17.82 37.29
CA PRO A 163 34.98 17.32 35.94
C PRO A 163 33.52 17.55 35.57
N VAL A 164 33.29 18.50 34.66
CA VAL A 164 32.00 18.84 34.09
C VAL A 164 31.34 17.53 33.65
N LYS A 165 30.32 17.08 34.39
CA LYS A 165 29.46 15.99 33.95
C LYS A 165 29.02 16.35 32.54
N LYS A 166 29.34 15.50 31.56
CA LYS A 166 28.87 15.69 30.18
C LYS A 166 27.36 15.42 30.14
N SER A 167 26.58 16.28 30.78
CA SER A 167 25.14 16.31 30.58
C SER A 167 24.93 16.74 29.13
N ARG A 168 24.07 16.03 28.40
CA ARG A 168 23.74 16.44 27.03
C ARG A 168 22.93 17.73 27.12
N GLY A 169 23.60 18.89 27.10
CA GLY A 169 23.01 20.22 27.30
C GLY A 169 21.59 20.36 26.76
N GLY A 170 20.60 20.23 27.64
CA GLY A 170 19.18 20.36 27.32
C GLY A 170 18.68 21.76 27.63
N CYS A 171 17.38 21.99 27.44
CA CYS A 171 16.82 23.35 27.45
C CYS A 171 16.02 23.70 28.71
N GLY A 172 16.05 22.87 29.77
CA GLY A 172 15.31 23.14 31.01
C GLY A 172 13.78 23.07 30.93
N ALA A 173 13.22 22.86 29.73
CA ALA A 173 11.78 22.96 29.48
C ALA A 173 10.98 21.82 30.14
N GLN A 174 9.81 22.16 30.68
CA GLN A 174 8.85 21.18 31.20
C GLN A 174 8.25 20.36 30.06
N GLN A 175 8.20 19.04 30.26
CA GLN A 175 7.66 18.11 29.29
C GLN A 175 6.18 17.84 29.57
N PRO A 176 5.30 17.97 28.56
CA PRO A 176 3.90 17.61 28.73
C PRO A 176 3.73 16.09 28.81
N LYS A 177 2.69 15.66 29.52
CA LYS A 177 2.18 14.30 29.38
C LYS A 177 1.43 14.18 28.07
N LEU A 178 1.94 13.32 27.19
CA LEU A 178 1.34 13.08 25.88
C LEU A 178 0.40 11.88 25.92
N THR A 179 -0.83 12.04 25.46
CA THR A 179 -1.85 10.99 25.31
C THR A 179 -2.43 10.99 23.90
N ILE A 180 -3.02 9.87 23.49
CA ILE A 180 -3.75 9.76 22.21
C ILE A 180 -5.23 9.62 22.55
N GLU A 181 -6.04 10.53 22.03
CA GLU A 181 -7.51 10.47 22.07
C GLU A 181 -8.02 10.33 20.62
N GLY A 182 -8.42 9.11 20.24
CA GLY A 182 -8.84 8.80 18.87
C GLY A 182 -7.72 9.02 17.85
N MET A 183 -7.86 10.06 17.01
CA MET A 183 -6.90 10.45 15.97
C MET A 183 -6.05 11.67 16.35
N LYS A 184 -6.24 12.22 17.57
CA LYS A 184 -5.55 13.41 18.04
C LYS A 184 -4.51 13.05 19.09
N MET A 185 -3.40 13.78 19.11
CA MET A 185 -2.48 13.80 20.25
C MET A 185 -2.77 15.00 21.13
N ILE A 186 -2.84 14.77 22.44
CA ILE A 186 -3.08 15.80 23.45
C ILE A 186 -1.85 15.90 24.35
N ALA A 187 -1.47 17.14 24.64
CA ALA A 187 -0.44 17.50 25.58
C ALA A 187 -1.09 18.08 26.85
N GLU A 188 -0.82 17.45 27.98
CA GLU A 188 -1.23 17.92 29.31
C GLU A 188 0.00 18.45 30.06
N TYR A 189 0.01 19.74 30.36
CA TYR A 189 1.04 20.36 31.19
C TYR A 189 0.59 20.35 32.64
N LYS A 190 1.42 19.78 33.54
CA LYS A 190 1.20 19.88 34.97
C LYS A 190 1.68 21.24 35.47
N ILE A 191 0.77 22.06 35.96
CA ILE A 191 1.13 23.30 36.66
C ILE A 191 1.74 22.90 38.01
N GLN A 192 2.98 23.32 38.28
CA GLN A 192 3.50 23.29 39.64
C GLN A 192 2.81 24.41 40.42
N LYS A 193 2.11 24.08 41.51
CA LYS A 193 1.59 25.08 42.46
C LYS A 193 2.78 25.93 42.92
N LYS A 194 2.81 27.22 42.55
CA LYS A 194 3.65 28.18 43.27
C LYS A 194 3.13 28.21 44.71
N LYS A 195 3.98 27.85 45.67
CA LYS A 195 3.78 28.20 47.08
C LYS A 195 3.95 29.71 47.19
N SER A 196 2.85 30.45 47.08
CA SER A 196 2.74 31.79 47.64
C SER A 196 1.50 31.78 48.50
N ASP A 197 1.71 32.01 49.79
CA ASP A 197 0.71 32.01 50.84
C ASP A 197 -0.38 33.05 50.56
N ASP A 198 -1.61 32.58 50.35
CA ASP A 198 -2.85 33.25 50.80
C ASP A 198 -4.01 32.24 50.69
N PRO A 199 -4.69 31.89 51.80
CA PRO A 199 -5.73 30.86 51.82
C PRO A 199 -7.13 31.47 51.58
N GLU A 200 -7.41 31.97 50.38
CA GLU A 200 -8.81 32.19 49.98
C GLU A 200 -8.95 32.25 48.45
N GLN A 201 -9.96 31.53 47.96
CA GLN A 201 -10.30 31.25 46.55
C GLN A 201 -9.49 30.13 45.89
N LEU A 202 -10.11 28.95 45.86
CA LEU A 202 -9.80 27.88 44.91
C LEU A 202 -10.11 28.36 43.48
N PRO A 203 -9.17 28.23 42.53
CA PRO A 203 -9.50 27.83 41.18
C PRO A 203 -9.13 26.36 41.02
N GLU A 204 -10.04 25.57 40.46
CA GLU A 204 -9.78 24.20 40.03
C GLU A 204 -8.45 24.11 39.25
N PRO A 205 -7.69 23.00 39.38
CA PRO A 205 -6.51 22.80 38.57
C PRO A 205 -6.96 22.54 37.12
N VAL A 206 -7.15 23.61 36.35
CA VAL A 206 -7.43 23.49 34.91
C VAL A 206 -6.15 23.01 34.25
N GLU A 207 -5.98 21.70 34.18
CA GLU A 207 -5.02 21.04 33.29
C GLU A 207 -5.33 21.56 31.88
N ARG A 208 -4.48 22.47 31.36
CA ARG A 208 -4.63 22.98 29.99
C ARG A 208 -4.33 21.86 29.01
N LYS A 209 -5.32 21.03 28.71
CA LYS A 209 -5.29 20.05 27.62
C LYS A 209 -5.12 20.80 26.31
N GLN A 210 -3.94 20.72 25.71
CA GLN A 210 -3.66 21.33 24.43
C GLN A 210 -3.60 20.25 23.34
N GLN A 211 -4.46 20.38 22.33
CA GLN A 211 -4.34 19.55 21.13
C GLN A 211 -3.05 19.90 20.37
N LEU A 212 -2.24 18.88 20.04
CA LEU A 212 -1.03 19.05 19.28
C LEU A 212 -1.31 18.96 17.78
N SER A 213 -0.91 19.98 17.04
CA SER A 213 -0.90 19.93 15.57
C SER A 213 0.19 18.99 15.07
N ALA A 214 -0.09 18.28 13.99
CA ALA A 214 0.89 17.42 13.33
C ALA A 214 2.11 18.21 12.82
N GLU A 215 1.94 19.47 12.43
CA GLU A 215 3.02 20.39 12.07
C GLU A 215 4.03 20.57 13.20
N ARG A 216 3.53 20.78 14.42
CA ARG A 216 4.38 20.99 15.59
C ARG A 216 5.16 19.73 15.92
N VAL A 217 4.52 18.56 15.85
CA VAL A 217 5.18 17.26 16.05
C VAL A 217 6.25 17.04 14.96
N LEU A 218 5.92 17.32 13.70
CA LEU A 218 6.86 17.20 12.59
C LEU A 218 8.12 18.05 12.79
N ASN A 219 7.97 19.29 13.24
CA ASN A 219 9.10 20.18 13.50
C ASN A 219 10.02 19.64 14.61
N VAL A 220 9.44 19.01 15.64
CA VAL A 220 10.22 18.34 16.69
C VAL A 220 10.97 17.14 16.13
N LEU A 221 10.30 16.29 15.34
CA LEU A 221 10.90 15.09 14.75
C LEU A 221 12.01 15.42 13.74
N LYS A 222 11.87 16.49 12.96
CA LYS A 222 12.90 16.95 11.99
C LYS A 222 14.18 17.43 12.66
N ARG A 223 14.09 17.95 13.89
CA ARG A 223 15.24 18.45 14.67
C ARG A 223 16.02 17.35 15.39
N ILE A 224 15.52 16.10 15.39
CA ILE A 224 16.22 14.97 16.02
C ILE A 224 17.48 14.66 15.19
N SER A 225 18.62 14.51 15.86
CA SER A 225 19.88 14.16 15.21
C SER A 225 19.87 12.71 14.69
N ASP A 226 20.67 12.41 13.67
CA ASP A 226 20.77 11.05 13.14
C ASP A 226 21.38 10.08 14.17
N GLU A 227 22.26 10.58 15.05
CA GLU A 227 22.82 9.83 16.19
C GLU A 227 21.73 9.43 17.19
N ASP A 228 20.84 10.37 17.55
CA ASP A 228 19.71 10.11 18.44
C ASP A 228 18.71 9.12 17.82
N CYS A 229 18.51 9.18 16.50
CA CYS A 229 17.70 8.20 15.79
C CYS A 229 18.26 6.78 15.96
N ILE A 230 19.59 6.61 15.80
CA ILE A 230 20.26 5.32 15.97
C ILE A 230 20.13 4.84 17.43
N LEU A 231 20.28 5.73 18.41
CA LEU A 231 20.11 5.40 19.82
C LEU A 231 18.69 4.91 20.13
N LEU A 232 17.68 5.57 19.58
CA LEU A 232 16.26 5.23 19.79
C LEU A 232 15.86 3.87 19.21
N GLY A 233 16.63 3.27 18.30
CA GLY A 233 16.17 2.08 17.58
C GLY A 233 15.83 2.32 16.11
N LEU A 234 15.99 3.53 15.60
CA LEU A 234 15.59 3.91 14.25
C LEU A 234 16.80 3.91 13.32
N ASN A 235 16.55 3.76 12.01
CA ASN A 235 17.59 3.84 11.00
C ASN A 235 17.41 5.15 10.22
N PRO A 236 18.36 6.09 10.25
CA PRO A 236 18.21 7.39 9.60
C PRO A 236 18.07 7.28 8.07
N LYS A 237 18.60 6.21 7.45
CA LYS A 237 18.54 6.02 5.99
C LYS A 237 17.20 5.47 5.49
N PHE A 238 16.54 4.62 6.28
CA PHE A 238 15.35 3.88 5.82
C PHE A 238 14.08 4.15 6.65
N ALA A 239 14.21 4.68 7.87
CA ALA A 239 13.09 4.82 8.80
C ALA A 239 13.31 6.02 9.73
N ARG A 240 13.45 7.21 9.13
CA ARG A 240 13.57 8.47 9.87
C ARG A 240 12.22 8.83 10.52
N PRO A 241 12.19 9.35 11.76
CA PRO A 241 10.95 9.56 12.50
C PRO A 241 10.01 10.60 11.86
N ASP A 242 10.55 11.61 11.19
CA ASP A 242 9.79 12.65 10.47
C ASP A 242 8.95 12.08 9.33
N TRP A 243 9.39 10.99 8.69
CA TRP A 243 8.65 10.32 7.60
C TRP A 243 7.40 9.58 8.09
N MET A 244 7.24 9.39 9.41
CA MET A 244 6.01 8.81 9.98
C MET A 244 4.80 9.74 9.89
N ILE A 245 5.02 11.02 9.61
CA ILE A 245 3.98 12.04 9.41
C ILE A 245 3.84 12.29 7.90
N LEU A 246 2.61 12.19 7.42
CA LEU A 246 2.30 12.34 5.99
C LEU A 246 2.29 13.82 5.63
N GLN A 247 3.27 14.26 4.85
CA GLN A 247 3.26 15.56 4.16
C GLN A 247 2.76 15.39 2.71
N VAL A 248 3.15 14.29 2.08
CA VAL A 248 2.78 13.91 0.72
C VAL A 248 2.14 12.53 0.79
N LEU A 249 0.99 12.36 0.13
CA LEU A 249 0.31 11.08 0.04
C LEU A 249 0.62 10.43 -1.32
N PRO A 250 1.22 9.24 -1.37
CA PRO A 250 1.40 8.52 -2.63
C PRO A 250 0.04 7.99 -3.10
N ILE A 251 -0.29 8.26 -4.35
CA ILE A 251 -1.53 7.79 -4.97
C ILE A 251 -1.23 6.53 -5.78
N PRO A 252 -1.85 5.39 -5.44
CA PRO A 252 -1.59 4.15 -6.15
C PRO A 252 -2.14 4.21 -7.59
N PRO A 253 -1.50 3.53 -8.54
CA PRO A 253 -1.94 3.49 -9.92
C PRO A 253 -3.22 2.66 -10.12
N PRO A 254 -3.90 2.80 -11.27
CA PRO A 254 -5.11 2.05 -11.60
C PRO A 254 -5.07 0.52 -11.41
N PRO A 255 -3.96 -0.22 -11.67
CA PRO A 255 -3.90 -1.67 -11.42
C PRO A 255 -4.13 -2.07 -9.96
N VAL A 256 -3.82 -1.18 -9.00
CA VAL A 256 -4.08 -1.41 -7.57
C VAL A 256 -5.54 -1.15 -7.20
N ARG A 257 -6.23 -0.29 -7.97
CA ARG A 257 -7.61 0.17 -7.76
C ARG A 257 -8.43 0.02 -9.06
N PRO A 258 -8.64 -1.22 -9.53
CA PRO A 258 -9.25 -1.47 -10.82
C PRO A 258 -10.70 -0.94 -10.86
N SER A 259 -11.03 -0.15 -11.88
CA SER A 259 -12.43 0.18 -12.16
C SER A 259 -13.06 -0.95 -12.96
N VAL A 260 -14.26 -1.36 -12.57
CA VAL A 260 -15.04 -2.29 -13.38
C VAL A 260 -15.81 -1.47 -14.39
N MET A 261 -15.45 -1.54 -15.67
CA MET A 261 -16.27 -0.97 -16.73
C MET A 261 -17.38 -1.97 -17.07
N MET A 262 -18.64 -1.56 -17.00
CA MET A 262 -19.70 -2.31 -17.67
C MET A 262 -19.61 -1.98 -19.16
N ASP A 263 -19.47 -3.02 -19.98
CA ASP A 263 -19.47 -2.88 -21.43
C ASP A 263 -20.75 -2.17 -21.85
N THR A 264 -20.58 -1.00 -22.47
CA THR A 264 -21.66 -0.21 -23.03
C THR A 264 -22.13 -0.88 -24.32
N SER A 265 -22.87 -1.97 -24.20
CA SER A 265 -23.77 -2.47 -25.25
C SER A 265 -25.00 -1.55 -25.42
N ALA A 266 -24.73 -0.24 -25.43
CA ALA A 266 -25.59 0.85 -25.91
C ALA A 266 -24.76 1.79 -26.82
N ARG A 267 -23.74 1.22 -27.50
CA ARG A 267 -22.97 1.87 -28.57
C ARG A 267 -23.49 1.51 -29.96
N SER A 268 -24.75 1.15 -30.10
CA SER A 268 -25.46 1.28 -31.37
C SER A 268 -26.03 2.70 -31.45
N GLU A 269 -25.32 3.53 -32.21
CA GLU A 269 -25.84 4.63 -33.02
C GLU A 269 -26.88 5.59 -32.40
N ALA A 270 -26.45 6.86 -32.28
CA ALA A 270 -27.28 8.04 -32.46
C ALA A 270 -28.73 7.99 -31.93
N SER A 271 -28.92 8.26 -30.64
CA SER A 271 -30.20 8.82 -30.17
C SER A 271 -29.95 10.10 -29.37
N PRO A 272 -30.43 11.27 -29.84
CA PRO A 272 -30.17 12.57 -29.21
C PRO A 272 -30.85 12.73 -27.83
N LEU A 273 -31.75 11.81 -27.45
CA LEU A 273 -32.31 11.77 -26.10
C LEU A 273 -31.36 11.18 -25.05
N CYS A 274 -30.32 10.44 -25.45
CA CYS A 274 -29.36 9.85 -24.50
C CYS A 274 -28.45 10.91 -23.85
N GLY A 275 -28.30 12.08 -24.47
CA GLY A 275 -27.51 13.20 -23.93
C GLY A 275 -28.04 13.75 -22.61
N LEU A 276 -29.37 13.76 -22.42
CA LEU A 276 -29.98 14.27 -21.18
C LEU A 276 -29.86 13.29 -20.01
N ILE A 277 -29.90 11.98 -20.31
CA ILE A 277 -29.67 10.91 -19.34
C ILE A 277 -28.19 10.85 -18.95
N LEU A 278 -27.25 11.22 -19.83
CA LEU A 278 -25.81 11.28 -19.50
C LEU A 278 -25.49 12.34 -18.43
N LEU A 279 -26.19 13.49 -18.43
CA LEU A 279 -25.99 14.57 -17.44
C LEU A 279 -26.55 14.20 -16.06
N LEU A 280 -27.69 13.50 -16.00
CA LEU A 280 -28.26 12.99 -14.74
C LEU A 280 -27.56 11.71 -14.22
N ARG A 281 -26.79 11.01 -15.07
CA ARG A 281 -26.02 9.79 -14.73
C ARG A 281 -24.62 10.03 -14.16
N GLY A 282 -24.25 11.26 -13.80
CA GLY A 282 -23.03 11.51 -13.01
C GLY A 282 -22.97 10.69 -11.71
N ALA A 283 -24.12 10.29 -11.17
CA ALA A 283 -24.23 9.43 -10.00
C ALA A 283 -24.05 7.92 -10.27
N LEU A 284 -24.28 7.43 -11.50
CA LEU A 284 -24.24 5.98 -11.80
C LEU A 284 -22.81 5.49 -12.11
N LEU A 285 -21.97 6.34 -12.72
CA LEU A 285 -20.55 6.03 -12.96
C LEU A 285 -19.73 5.90 -11.66
N LEU A 286 -20.16 6.53 -10.57
CA LEU A 286 -19.51 6.44 -9.26
C LEU A 286 -19.65 5.07 -8.60
N ASN A 287 -20.69 4.30 -8.92
CA ASN A 287 -20.93 2.97 -8.30
C ASN A 287 -20.05 1.85 -8.89
N LEU A 288 -19.36 2.11 -10.01
CA LEU A 288 -18.47 1.17 -10.69
C LEU A 288 -16.98 1.36 -10.34
N GLN A 289 -16.67 2.40 -9.57
CA GLN A 289 -15.31 2.75 -9.23
C GLN A 289 -14.88 2.08 -7.92
N ASP A 290 -13.61 1.69 -7.85
CA ASP A 290 -13.04 1.03 -6.68
C ASP A 290 -13.20 1.89 -5.41
N ASP A 291 -13.54 1.25 -4.29
CA ASP A 291 -13.70 1.84 -2.96
C ASP A 291 -12.53 2.79 -2.57
N LEU A 292 -11.29 2.45 -2.94
CA LEU A 292 -10.12 3.28 -2.70
C LEU A 292 -10.13 4.58 -3.52
N THR A 293 -10.61 4.52 -4.76
CA THR A 293 -10.68 5.70 -5.62
C THR A 293 -11.72 6.69 -5.11
N HIS A 294 -12.87 6.19 -4.62
CA HIS A 294 -13.87 7.03 -3.97
C HIS A 294 -13.30 7.73 -2.74
N GLN A 295 -12.56 7.01 -1.90
CA GLN A 295 -11.94 7.60 -0.71
C GLN A 295 -10.85 8.62 -1.07
N LEU A 296 -10.02 8.34 -2.08
CA LEU A 296 -9.03 9.31 -2.58
C LEU A 296 -9.69 10.58 -3.14
N ALA A 297 -10.81 10.45 -3.84
CA ALA A 297 -11.56 11.61 -4.33
C ALA A 297 -12.07 12.47 -3.17
N MET A 298 -12.52 11.85 -2.06
CA MET A 298 -12.87 12.60 -0.85
C MET A 298 -11.67 13.30 -0.23
N ILE A 299 -10.51 12.62 -0.12
CA ILE A 299 -9.28 13.22 0.41
C ILE A 299 -8.88 14.46 -0.40
N ILE A 300 -8.88 14.37 -1.74
CA ILE A 300 -8.52 15.49 -2.62
C ILE A 300 -9.46 16.68 -2.44
N ARG A 301 -10.79 16.44 -2.42
CA ARG A 301 -11.78 17.52 -2.22
C ARG A 301 -11.61 18.24 -0.89
N HIS A 302 -11.42 17.48 0.20
CA HIS A 302 -11.24 18.07 1.52
C HIS A 302 -9.89 18.78 1.67
N ASN A 303 -8.86 18.28 0.98
CA ASN A 303 -7.55 18.92 0.93
C ASN A 303 -7.60 20.26 0.20
N GLU A 304 -8.28 20.32 -0.95
CA GLU A 304 -8.49 21.55 -1.70
C GLU A 304 -9.33 22.56 -0.91
N ASN A 305 -10.40 22.09 -0.27
CA ASN A 305 -11.23 22.94 0.59
C ASN A 305 -10.41 23.51 1.77
N LEU A 306 -9.62 22.70 2.45
CA LEU A 306 -8.74 23.17 3.53
C LEU A 306 -7.76 24.24 3.02
N ARG A 307 -7.11 24.01 1.88
CA ARG A 307 -6.20 24.97 1.24
C ARG A 307 -6.90 26.28 0.87
N ARG A 308 -8.17 26.20 0.45
CA ARG A 308 -9.00 27.39 0.13
C ARG A 308 -9.37 28.18 1.39
N GLN A 309 -9.76 27.51 2.47
CA GLN A 309 -10.09 28.17 3.74
C GLN A 309 -8.88 28.87 4.36
N GLU A 310 -7.69 28.28 4.22
CA GLU A 310 -6.44 28.92 4.65
C GLU A 310 -6.13 30.17 3.83
N ARG A 311 -6.26 30.11 2.50
CA ARG A 311 -6.04 31.27 1.62
C ARG A 311 -7.03 32.40 1.89
N ASN A 312 -8.27 32.06 2.23
CA ASN A 312 -9.31 33.04 2.58
C ASN A 312 -9.13 33.63 3.98
N GLY A 313 -8.16 33.15 4.78
CA GLY A 313 -7.93 33.64 6.14
C GLY A 313 -9.03 33.26 7.12
N ALA A 314 -9.64 32.08 6.97
CA ALA A 314 -10.69 31.62 7.87
C ALA A 314 -10.19 31.51 9.34
N PRO A 315 -11.08 31.68 10.34
CA PRO A 315 -10.74 31.50 11.74
C PRO A 315 -10.05 30.16 12.05
N ALA A 316 -9.09 30.16 12.98
CA ALA A 316 -8.28 28.99 13.32
C ALA A 316 -9.10 27.76 13.79
N HIS A 317 -10.25 27.99 14.44
CA HIS A 317 -11.16 26.93 14.85
C HIS A 317 -11.70 26.15 13.64
N ILE A 318 -12.15 26.86 12.61
CA ILE A 318 -12.72 26.28 11.39
C ILE A 318 -11.65 25.50 10.61
N ILE A 319 -10.44 26.05 10.51
CA ILE A 319 -9.29 25.36 9.89
C ILE A 319 -9.00 24.05 10.64
N SER A 320 -9.08 24.07 11.98
CA SER A 320 -8.85 22.86 12.78
C SER A 320 -9.92 21.79 12.58
N GLU A 321 -11.18 22.17 12.36
CA GLU A 321 -12.28 21.24 12.04
C GLU A 321 -12.10 20.60 10.67
N PHE A 322 -11.76 21.40 9.64
CA PHE A 322 -11.45 20.87 8.31
C PHE A 322 -10.21 19.97 8.30
N ALA A 323 -9.19 20.31 9.09
CA ALA A 323 -8.01 19.46 9.26
C ALA A 323 -8.36 18.12 9.92
N GLN A 324 -9.26 18.12 10.91
CA GLN A 324 -9.75 16.89 11.54
C GLN A 324 -10.56 16.02 10.57
N LEU A 325 -11.38 16.64 9.72
CA LEU A 325 -12.13 15.92 8.70
C LEU A 325 -11.20 15.31 7.65
N LEU A 326 -10.17 16.02 7.20
CA LEU A 326 -9.15 15.48 6.31
C LEU A 326 -8.37 14.33 6.97
N GLN A 327 -7.99 14.48 8.24
CA GLN A 327 -7.34 13.43 9.03
C GLN A 327 -8.21 12.16 9.14
N PHE A 328 -9.53 12.31 9.29
CA PHE A 328 -10.47 11.20 9.30
C PHE A 328 -10.50 10.46 7.95
N HIS A 329 -10.54 11.18 6.83
CA HIS A 329 -10.54 10.56 5.50
C HIS A 329 -9.22 9.85 5.19
N VAL A 330 -8.08 10.43 5.60
CA VAL A 330 -6.76 9.80 5.47
C VAL A 330 -6.66 8.57 6.38
N ALA A 331 -7.15 8.63 7.61
CA ALA A 331 -7.13 7.48 8.52
C ALA A 331 -7.98 6.31 7.99
N THR A 332 -9.21 6.59 7.56
CA THR A 332 -10.15 5.58 7.02
C THR A 332 -9.70 4.97 5.69
N TYR A 333 -8.87 5.69 4.91
CA TYR A 333 -8.22 5.15 3.72
C TYR A 333 -7.27 3.99 4.04
N PHE A 334 -6.47 4.14 5.10
CA PHE A 334 -5.57 3.07 5.57
C PHE A 334 -6.32 2.01 6.37
N ASP A 335 -7.11 2.42 7.37
CA ASP A 335 -7.85 1.52 8.25
C ASP A 335 -9.22 2.09 8.62
N ASN A 336 -10.29 1.39 8.23
CA ASN A 336 -11.68 1.81 8.46
C ASN A 336 -12.30 1.10 9.68
N GLU A 337 -11.57 0.20 10.34
CA GLU A 337 -12.06 -0.57 11.49
C GLU A 337 -11.51 -0.03 12.83
N LEU A 338 -11.22 1.28 12.88
CA LEU A 338 -10.69 1.91 14.09
C LEU A 338 -11.73 1.93 15.21
N PRO A 339 -11.34 1.55 16.44
CA PRO A 339 -12.25 1.54 17.58
C PRO A 339 -12.65 2.97 17.98
N GLY A 340 -13.95 3.18 18.25
CA GLY A 340 -14.47 4.46 18.74
C GLY A 340 -14.63 5.56 17.69
N GLN A 341 -14.52 5.24 16.40
CA GLN A 341 -14.71 6.17 15.29
C GLN A 341 -15.82 5.69 14.34
N PRO A 342 -16.58 6.60 13.72
CA PRO A 342 -17.60 6.22 12.75
C PRO A 342 -16.93 5.59 11.53
N ARG A 343 -17.54 4.53 11.00
CA ARG A 343 -17.04 3.85 9.80
C ARG A 343 -17.42 4.66 8.56
N ALA A 344 -16.47 4.86 7.65
CA ALA A 344 -16.76 5.44 6.36
C ALA A 344 -17.56 4.45 5.51
N THR A 345 -18.76 4.85 5.09
CA THR A 345 -19.66 4.06 4.25
C THR A 345 -19.79 4.69 2.87
N GLN A 346 -20.06 3.85 1.87
CA GLN A 346 -20.51 4.31 0.56
C GLN A 346 -21.93 4.85 0.67
N ARG A 347 -22.43 5.50 -0.38
CA ARG A 347 -23.83 5.96 -0.48
C ARG A 347 -24.87 4.84 -0.24
N SER A 348 -24.48 3.59 -0.48
CA SER A 348 -25.29 2.38 -0.24
C SER A 348 -25.31 1.91 1.22
N GLY A 349 -24.60 2.57 2.13
CA GLY A 349 -24.45 2.15 3.53
C GLY A 349 -23.41 1.04 3.74
N ARG A 350 -22.88 0.44 2.68
CA ARG A 350 -21.79 -0.55 2.77
C ARG A 350 -20.49 0.12 3.24
N PRO A 351 -19.74 -0.46 4.20
CA PRO A 351 -18.45 0.09 4.61
C PRO A 351 -17.41 -0.01 3.49
N ILE A 352 -16.61 1.05 3.34
CA ILE A 352 -15.53 1.13 2.35
C ILE A 352 -14.40 0.18 2.74
N LYS A 353 -13.91 -0.62 1.77
CA LYS A 353 -12.76 -1.51 1.97
C LYS A 353 -11.44 -0.74 1.94
N SER A 354 -10.85 -0.51 3.12
CA SER A 354 -9.54 0.14 3.31
C SER A 354 -8.36 -0.72 2.85
N ILE A 355 -7.16 -0.15 2.78
CA ILE A 355 -5.93 -0.89 2.41
C ILE A 355 -5.65 -2.04 3.39
N CYS A 356 -5.73 -1.79 4.70
CA CYS A 356 -5.51 -2.82 5.71
C CYS A 356 -6.49 -3.98 5.58
N SER A 357 -7.78 -3.69 5.31
CA SER A 357 -8.81 -4.71 5.14
C SER A 357 -8.51 -5.64 3.94
N ARG A 358 -7.93 -5.10 2.87
CA ARG A 358 -7.52 -5.87 1.67
C ARG A 358 -6.33 -6.80 1.94
N LEU A 359 -5.50 -6.51 2.93
CA LEU A 359 -4.30 -7.29 3.25
C LEU A 359 -4.55 -8.38 4.31
N LYS A 360 -5.25 -8.04 5.41
CA LYS A 360 -5.35 -8.88 6.62
C LYS A 360 -6.41 -9.99 6.55
N ALA A 361 -7.47 -9.82 5.75
CA ALA A 361 -8.61 -10.73 5.74
C ALA A 361 -8.24 -12.17 5.32
N LYS A 362 -9.10 -13.15 5.63
CA LYS A 362 -8.96 -14.53 5.13
C LYS A 362 -8.92 -14.58 3.60
N GLU A 363 -9.77 -13.78 2.96
CA GLU A 363 -9.79 -13.52 1.52
C GLU A 363 -8.85 -12.36 1.10
N GLY A 364 -8.03 -11.87 2.02
CA GLY A 364 -7.07 -10.80 1.77
C GLY A 364 -5.88 -11.27 0.95
N ARG A 365 -5.07 -10.33 0.47
CA ARG A 365 -3.98 -10.62 -0.49
C ARG A 365 -2.91 -11.56 0.06
N ILE A 366 -2.56 -11.45 1.35
CA ILE A 366 -1.47 -12.26 1.92
C ILE A 366 -1.90 -13.73 1.96
N ARG A 367 -3.01 -14.05 2.63
CA ARG A 367 -3.47 -15.44 2.77
C ARG A 367 -4.12 -15.97 1.49
N GLY A 368 -4.94 -15.16 0.82
CA GLY A 368 -5.78 -15.60 -0.30
C GLY A 368 -5.16 -15.48 -1.69
N ASN A 369 -4.07 -14.71 -1.88
CA ASN A 369 -3.42 -14.59 -3.19
C ASN A 369 -1.96 -15.06 -3.17
N LEU A 370 -1.22 -14.78 -2.10
CA LEU A 370 0.20 -15.15 -1.98
C LEU A 370 0.38 -16.57 -1.43
N MET A 371 -0.35 -16.94 -0.37
CA MET A 371 -0.21 -18.28 0.24
C MET A 371 -1.06 -19.36 -0.44
N GLY A 372 -2.24 -19.01 -0.96
CA GLY A 372 -3.15 -19.95 -1.60
C GLY A 372 -3.75 -19.38 -2.88
N LYS A 373 -3.08 -19.57 -4.01
CA LYS A 373 -3.54 -19.06 -5.31
C LYS A 373 -4.35 -20.14 -6.04
N ARG A 374 -5.36 -19.71 -6.81
CA ARG A 374 -5.97 -20.57 -7.83
C ARG A 374 -4.91 -20.88 -8.89
N VAL A 375 -4.81 -22.14 -9.26
CA VAL A 375 -3.87 -22.63 -10.27
C VAL A 375 -4.63 -23.05 -11.52
N ASP A 376 -4.02 -22.78 -12.66
CA ASP A 376 -4.48 -23.34 -13.94
C ASP A 376 -3.99 -24.79 -14.07
N PHE A 377 -4.56 -25.55 -15.00
CA PHE A 377 -4.22 -26.96 -15.26
C PHE A 377 -4.52 -27.92 -14.10
N SER A 378 -5.60 -27.67 -13.36
CA SER A 378 -6.11 -28.59 -12.32
C SER A 378 -7.57 -28.96 -12.57
N ALA A 379 -7.96 -30.18 -12.25
CA ALA A 379 -9.35 -30.65 -12.29
C ALA A 379 -9.75 -31.31 -10.96
N ARG A 380 -11.05 -31.42 -10.71
CA ARG A 380 -11.61 -32.03 -9.50
C ARG A 380 -12.83 -32.85 -9.86
N THR A 381 -12.86 -34.11 -9.43
CA THR A 381 -13.99 -35.03 -9.59
C THR A 381 -14.15 -35.92 -8.35
N VAL A 382 -15.24 -36.68 -8.29
CA VAL A 382 -15.51 -37.68 -7.24
C VAL A 382 -14.65 -38.92 -7.49
N ILE A 383 -14.12 -39.52 -6.42
CA ILE A 383 -13.31 -40.75 -6.49
C ILE A 383 -14.20 -42.00 -6.42
N THR A 384 -13.82 -43.04 -7.16
CA THR A 384 -14.46 -44.36 -7.17
C THR A 384 -13.36 -45.43 -7.04
N PRO A 385 -13.54 -46.48 -6.23
CA PRO A 385 -12.55 -47.54 -6.12
C PRO A 385 -12.53 -48.41 -7.39
N ASP A 386 -11.34 -48.71 -7.90
CA ASP A 386 -11.13 -49.63 -9.01
C ASP A 386 -10.02 -50.63 -8.62
N PRO A 387 -10.28 -51.94 -8.56
CA PRO A 387 -9.29 -52.95 -8.20
C PRO A 387 -8.33 -53.32 -9.35
N THR A 388 -8.57 -52.83 -10.58
CA THR A 388 -7.79 -53.21 -11.77
C THR A 388 -6.55 -52.33 -12.00
N ILE A 389 -6.50 -51.16 -11.36
CA ILE A 389 -5.39 -50.21 -11.49
C ILE A 389 -4.32 -50.45 -10.43
N ASN A 390 -3.07 -50.17 -10.78
CA ASN A 390 -1.95 -50.25 -9.84
C ASN A 390 -1.99 -49.11 -8.81
N ILE A 391 -1.23 -49.23 -7.72
CA ILE A 391 -1.18 -48.25 -6.62
C ILE A 391 -0.63 -46.89 -7.09
N ASP A 392 0.22 -46.89 -8.11
CA ASP A 392 0.82 -45.72 -8.75
C ASP A 392 0.00 -45.15 -9.92
N GLU A 393 -1.12 -45.81 -10.28
CA GLU A 393 -2.01 -45.38 -11.36
C GLU A 393 -3.27 -44.68 -10.81
N LEU A 394 -3.85 -43.82 -11.64
CA LEU A 394 -5.07 -43.09 -11.30
C LEU A 394 -5.95 -42.96 -12.54
N GLY A 395 -7.12 -43.57 -12.56
CA GLY A 395 -8.09 -43.40 -13.66
C GLY A 395 -8.50 -41.93 -13.83
N VAL A 396 -8.31 -41.38 -15.03
CA VAL A 396 -8.72 -40.00 -15.39
C VAL A 396 -9.81 -40.07 -16.46
N PRO A 397 -11.02 -39.51 -16.21
CA PRO A 397 -12.09 -39.47 -17.20
C PRO A 397 -11.69 -38.76 -18.49
N TRP A 398 -12.19 -39.26 -19.63
CA TRP A 398 -11.90 -38.69 -20.96
C TRP A 398 -12.26 -37.20 -21.06
N SER A 399 -13.36 -36.79 -20.44
CA SER A 399 -13.80 -35.38 -20.39
C SER A 399 -12.78 -34.44 -19.73
N ILE A 400 -12.02 -34.94 -18.75
CA ILE A 400 -10.95 -34.20 -18.07
C ILE A 400 -9.67 -34.22 -18.90
N ALA A 401 -9.30 -35.40 -19.44
CA ALA A 401 -8.10 -35.57 -20.27
C ALA A 401 -8.14 -34.69 -21.53
N LEU A 402 -9.31 -34.52 -22.15
CA LEU A 402 -9.52 -33.63 -23.31
C LEU A 402 -9.43 -32.13 -22.97
N ASN A 403 -9.47 -31.75 -21.69
CA ASN A 403 -9.38 -30.35 -21.26
C ASN A 403 -7.99 -29.99 -20.72
N LEU A 404 -7.36 -30.92 -20.00
CA LEU A 404 -6.02 -30.75 -19.48
C LEU A 404 -5.01 -30.89 -20.61
N THR A 405 -3.99 -30.03 -20.58
CA THR A 405 -2.98 -29.97 -21.64
C THR A 405 -1.60 -29.87 -21.04
N TYR A 406 -0.61 -30.43 -21.75
CA TYR A 406 0.79 -30.39 -21.40
C TYR A 406 1.60 -29.81 -22.56
N PRO A 407 2.40 -28.75 -22.34
CA PRO A 407 3.25 -28.19 -23.40
C PRO A 407 4.52 -29.03 -23.56
N GLU A 408 4.65 -29.72 -24.71
CA GLU A 408 5.83 -30.50 -25.07
C GLU A 408 6.63 -29.77 -26.17
N THR A 409 7.94 -29.67 -26.00
CA THR A 409 8.85 -29.10 -27.01
C THR A 409 9.08 -30.09 -28.14
N VAL A 410 8.96 -29.62 -29.38
CA VAL A 410 9.24 -30.40 -30.58
C VAL A 410 10.74 -30.60 -30.71
N THR A 411 11.14 -31.87 -30.74
CA THR A 411 12.49 -32.38 -30.89
C THR A 411 12.51 -33.37 -32.06
N PRO A 412 13.68 -33.73 -32.60
CA PRO A 412 13.76 -34.70 -33.69
C PRO A 412 13.14 -36.07 -33.34
N TYR A 413 13.10 -36.43 -32.05
CA TYR A 413 12.61 -37.74 -31.59
C TYR A 413 11.08 -37.83 -31.50
N ASN A 414 10.39 -36.72 -31.19
CA ASN A 414 8.95 -36.70 -30.96
C ASN A 414 8.16 -36.04 -32.10
N ILE A 415 8.82 -35.55 -33.14
CA ILE A 415 8.18 -34.79 -34.23
C ILE A 415 7.09 -35.60 -34.94
N GLU A 416 7.32 -36.87 -35.24
CA GLU A 416 6.36 -37.73 -35.93
C GLU A 416 5.11 -37.98 -35.06
N ARG A 417 5.33 -38.28 -33.76
CA ARG A 417 4.26 -38.47 -32.77
C ARG A 417 3.43 -37.20 -32.60
N LEU A 418 4.09 -36.05 -32.45
CA LEU A 418 3.41 -34.76 -32.27
C LEU A 418 2.63 -34.36 -33.53
N LYS A 419 3.12 -34.72 -34.72
CA LYS A 419 2.42 -34.50 -35.98
C LYS A 419 1.11 -35.29 -36.04
N GLU A 420 1.12 -36.57 -35.66
CA GLU A 420 -0.12 -37.37 -35.57
C GLU A 420 -1.11 -36.75 -34.56
N LEU A 421 -0.63 -36.29 -33.40
CA LEU A 421 -1.48 -35.66 -32.39
C LEU A 421 -2.09 -34.33 -32.87
N VAL A 422 -1.35 -33.55 -33.67
CA VAL A 422 -1.85 -32.32 -34.28
C VAL A 422 -2.88 -32.63 -35.37
N GLU A 423 -2.66 -33.67 -36.17
CA GLU A 423 -3.61 -34.14 -37.20
C GLU A 423 -4.92 -34.66 -36.58
N ASN A 424 -4.85 -35.36 -35.45
CA ASN A 424 -6.03 -35.78 -34.68
C ASN A 424 -6.84 -34.59 -34.11
N GLY A 425 -6.19 -33.42 -33.96
CA GLY A 425 -6.84 -32.18 -33.54
C GLY A 425 -7.34 -32.17 -32.09
N PRO A 426 -8.18 -31.16 -31.72
CA PRO A 426 -8.66 -30.98 -30.35
C PRO A 426 -9.82 -31.92 -29.96
N HIS A 427 -10.43 -32.59 -30.94
CA HIS A 427 -11.51 -33.56 -30.75
C HIS A 427 -11.12 -34.87 -31.45
N PRO A 428 -10.20 -35.64 -30.84
CA PRO A 428 -9.71 -36.87 -31.44
C PRO A 428 -10.80 -37.96 -31.46
N PRO A 429 -10.68 -38.94 -32.37
CA PRO A 429 -11.54 -40.12 -32.36
C PRO A 429 -11.38 -40.91 -31.04
N PRO A 430 -12.42 -41.68 -30.62
CA PRO A 430 -12.41 -42.40 -29.35
C PRO A 430 -11.19 -43.34 -29.26
N GLY A 431 -10.47 -43.26 -28.13
CA GLY A 431 -9.26 -44.06 -27.88
C GLY A 431 -7.94 -43.43 -28.38
N LYS A 432 -7.97 -42.32 -29.12
CA LYS A 432 -6.78 -41.56 -29.52
C LYS A 432 -6.72 -40.19 -28.85
N THR A 433 -5.53 -39.66 -28.66
CA THR A 433 -5.34 -38.29 -28.18
C THR A 433 -4.93 -37.33 -29.29
N GLY A 434 -5.01 -36.04 -28.99
CA GLY A 434 -4.66 -34.99 -29.93
C GLY A 434 -4.03 -33.79 -29.24
N ALA A 435 -3.95 -32.67 -29.96
CA ALA A 435 -3.39 -31.42 -29.48
C ALA A 435 -4.42 -30.30 -29.52
N ARG A 436 -4.22 -29.28 -28.67
CA ARG A 436 -5.12 -28.12 -28.62
C ARG A 436 -4.50 -26.85 -29.17
N TYR A 437 -3.21 -26.62 -28.88
CA TYR A 437 -2.52 -25.40 -29.29
C TYR A 437 -1.14 -25.73 -29.86
N ILE A 438 -0.74 -24.97 -30.88
CA ILE A 438 0.66 -24.90 -31.33
C ILE A 438 1.22 -23.56 -30.90
N ILE A 439 2.40 -23.56 -30.30
CA ILE A 439 3.14 -22.37 -29.89
C ILE A 439 4.41 -22.29 -30.73
N ARG A 440 4.51 -21.26 -31.58
CA ARG A 440 5.73 -20.99 -32.37
C ARG A 440 6.84 -20.43 -31.49
N GLU A 441 8.06 -20.33 -32.04
CA GLU A 441 9.20 -19.71 -31.36
C GLU A 441 8.94 -18.25 -30.99
N ASP A 442 8.24 -17.50 -31.85
CA ASP A 442 7.78 -16.11 -31.60
C ASP A 442 6.79 -16.01 -30.42
N GLY A 443 6.34 -17.16 -29.90
CA GLY A 443 5.31 -17.21 -28.89
C GLY A 443 3.91 -16.93 -29.45
N GLN A 444 3.65 -16.96 -30.75
CA GLN A 444 2.25 -16.94 -31.21
C GLN A 444 1.55 -18.25 -30.80
N ARG A 445 0.35 -18.16 -30.18
CA ARG A 445 -0.49 -19.35 -29.92
C ARG A 445 -1.48 -19.51 -31.06
N LEU A 446 -1.43 -20.65 -31.72
CA LEU A 446 -2.38 -21.05 -32.73
C LEU A 446 -3.35 -22.05 -32.10
N ASP A 447 -4.64 -21.74 -32.13
CA ASP A 447 -5.70 -22.63 -31.65
C ASP A 447 -6.17 -23.53 -32.79
N LEU A 448 -6.00 -24.84 -32.62
CA LEU A 448 -6.35 -25.84 -33.62
C LEU A 448 -7.86 -25.91 -33.89
N ARG A 449 -8.71 -25.36 -33.00
CA ARG A 449 -10.17 -25.32 -33.21
C ARG A 449 -10.61 -24.39 -34.33
N TYR A 450 -9.85 -23.32 -34.59
CA TYR A 450 -10.25 -22.24 -35.48
C TYR A 450 -9.31 -22.08 -36.70
N LEU A 451 -8.32 -22.96 -36.82
CA LEU A 451 -7.36 -22.93 -37.92
C LEU A 451 -8.01 -23.38 -39.23
N LYS A 452 -8.06 -22.48 -40.21
CA LYS A 452 -8.63 -22.73 -41.56
C LYS A 452 -7.59 -23.15 -42.60
N LYS A 453 -6.28 -22.96 -42.31
CA LYS A 453 -5.18 -23.22 -43.24
C LYS A 453 -4.39 -24.46 -42.78
N SER A 454 -4.27 -25.45 -43.65
CA SER A 454 -3.47 -26.66 -43.41
C SER A 454 -1.97 -26.39 -43.37
N SER A 455 -1.50 -25.31 -43.99
CA SER A 455 -0.09 -24.89 -43.99
C SER A 455 0.44 -24.49 -42.62
N ASP A 456 -0.44 -23.98 -41.73
CA ASP A 456 -0.05 -23.52 -40.40
C ASP A 456 0.05 -24.67 -39.37
N CYS A 457 -0.28 -25.90 -39.78
CA CYS A 457 -0.16 -27.11 -38.95
C CYS A 457 1.23 -27.77 -39.02
N HIS A 458 2.14 -27.26 -39.85
CA HIS A 458 3.51 -27.76 -39.92
C HIS A 458 4.25 -27.49 -38.59
N LEU A 459 4.88 -28.53 -38.05
CA LEU A 459 5.69 -28.45 -36.84
C LEU A 459 7.16 -28.29 -37.21
N GLU A 460 7.83 -27.32 -36.60
CA GLU A 460 9.27 -27.12 -36.72
C GLU A 460 9.95 -27.47 -35.38
N LEU A 461 11.24 -27.78 -35.45
CA LEU A 461 12.06 -28.01 -34.25
C LEU A 461 12.07 -26.74 -33.40
N GLY A 462 11.92 -26.88 -32.08
CA GLY A 462 11.87 -25.73 -31.16
C GLY A 462 10.45 -25.20 -30.88
N TYR A 463 9.45 -25.55 -31.70
CA TYR A 463 8.05 -25.22 -31.41
C TYR A 463 7.57 -25.97 -30.16
N LYS A 464 6.51 -25.49 -29.52
CA LYS A 464 5.82 -26.24 -28.45
C LYS A 464 4.43 -26.63 -28.90
N ALA A 465 4.18 -27.94 -28.95
CA ALA A 465 2.84 -28.48 -29.14
C ALA A 465 2.21 -28.70 -27.76
N THR A 466 1.02 -28.12 -27.54
CA THR A 466 0.28 -28.34 -26.29
C THR A 466 -0.64 -29.54 -26.49
N ILE A 467 -0.14 -30.70 -26.08
CA ILE A 467 -0.82 -31.99 -26.23
C ILE A 467 -1.91 -32.14 -25.16
N LEU A 468 -2.98 -32.85 -25.49
CA LEU A 468 -3.98 -33.27 -24.51
C LEU A 468 -3.35 -34.30 -23.57
N PHE A 469 -3.78 -34.31 -22.31
CA PHE A 469 -3.13 -35.10 -21.28
C PHE A 469 -3.22 -36.61 -21.60
N LEU A 470 -2.05 -37.21 -21.86
CA LEU A 470 -1.87 -38.65 -22.06
C LEU A 470 -0.54 -39.08 -21.44
N CYS A 471 -0.43 -39.01 -20.11
CA CYS A 471 0.70 -39.62 -19.41
C CYS A 471 0.20 -40.75 -18.53
N PHE A 472 0.58 -41.98 -18.87
CA PHE A 472 0.66 -43.16 -17.99
C PHE A 472 -0.46 -43.26 -16.95
N VAL A 473 -1.68 -43.35 -17.43
CA VAL A 473 -2.87 -43.54 -16.61
C VAL A 473 -3.69 -44.60 -17.32
N VAL A 474 -4.03 -45.69 -16.62
CA VAL A 474 -5.03 -46.64 -17.10
C VAL A 474 -6.30 -45.85 -17.39
N MET A 475 -6.65 -45.80 -18.66
CA MET A 475 -7.83 -45.08 -19.13
C MET A 475 -9.03 -45.94 -18.79
N VAL A 476 -9.81 -45.49 -17.80
CA VAL A 476 -11.08 -46.11 -17.43
C VAL A 476 -12.18 -45.38 -18.20
N GLU A 477 -13.01 -46.13 -18.93
CA GLU A 477 -14.14 -45.62 -19.71
C GLU A 477 -15.19 -44.88 -18.87
#